data_AF-A0AAV2NT76-F1
#
_entry.id   AF-A0AAV2NT76-F1
#
_cell.length_a   1.000
_cell.length_b   1.000
_cell.length_c   1.000
_cell.angle_alpha   90.00
_cell.angle_beta   90.00
_cell.angle_gamma   90.00
#
_symmetry.space_group_name_H-M   'P 1'
#
loop_
_entity.id
_entity.type
_entity.pdbx_description
1 polymer ?
#
loop_
_entity_poly.entity_id
_entity_poly.type
_entity_poly.pdbx_seq_one_letter_code
_entity_poly.pdbx_strand_id
1 'polypeptide(L)'
;MKNHPVYGKYFKNYTSPFHYANNPEEDLKRLLWNVGFTVKSCRTKSDIECETDYLLPFILFGLPFMNELPLEQAEDLKEKLTTRFNRMEKMINRQNPNDPDYEEYHFDLYGIIEIHACKPSHIIYV
;
A
#
# COMPACT_ATOMS: atom_id res chain seq x y z
N MET A 1 1.29 -32.89 -8.25
CA MET A 1 0.77 -31.53 -7.94
C MET A 1 1.81 -30.82 -7.11
N LYS A 2 2.42 -29.74 -7.60
CA LYS A 2 3.32 -28.91 -6.78
C LYS A 2 2.49 -28.38 -5.60
N ASN A 3 2.95 -28.61 -4.37
CA ASN A 3 2.37 -28.04 -3.17
C ASN A 3 2.49 -26.51 -3.26
N HIS A 4 1.50 -25.84 -3.83
CA HIS A 4 1.50 -24.38 -3.85
C HIS A 4 1.32 -23.88 -2.42
N PRO A 5 2.26 -23.09 -1.88
CA PRO A 5 2.09 -22.48 -0.58
C PRO A 5 0.82 -21.60 -0.61
N VAL A 6 0.00 -21.69 0.43
CA VAL A 6 -1.08 -20.74 0.63
C VAL A 6 -0.44 -19.44 1.12
N TYR A 7 -0.08 -18.56 0.16
CA TYR A 7 0.53 -17.26 0.45
C TYR A 7 -0.38 -16.34 1.28
N GLY A 8 -1.70 -16.62 1.31
CA GLY A 8 -2.71 -15.82 2.01
C GLY A 8 -2.42 -15.57 3.50
N LYS A 9 -1.74 -16.50 4.20
CA LYS A 9 -1.34 -16.29 5.60
C LYS A 9 -0.33 -15.14 5.76
N TYR A 10 0.53 -14.93 4.76
CA TYR A 10 1.52 -13.87 4.77
C TYR A 10 0.84 -12.54 4.48
N PHE A 11 0.04 -12.46 3.40
CA PHE A 11 -0.64 -11.22 3.01
C PHE A 11 -1.52 -10.61 4.10
N LYS A 12 -2.15 -11.43 4.96
CA LYS A 12 -2.96 -10.92 6.08
C LYS A 12 -2.15 -10.03 7.05
N ASN A 13 -0.86 -10.30 7.23
CA ASN A 13 0.00 -9.52 8.11
C ASN A 13 0.52 -8.23 7.47
N TYR A 14 0.44 -8.12 6.14
CA TYR A 14 0.93 -6.96 5.37
C TYR A 14 -0.20 -6.12 4.76
N THR A 15 -1.45 -6.49 5.04
CA THR A 15 -2.59 -5.67 4.68
C THR A 15 -2.77 -4.61 5.76
N SER A 16 -2.85 -3.33 5.36
CA SER A 16 -3.16 -2.24 6.28
C SER A 16 -4.43 -2.58 7.09
N PRO A 17 -4.47 -2.37 8.41
CA PRO A 17 -5.69 -2.56 9.20
C PRO A 17 -6.83 -1.65 8.73
N PHE A 18 -6.51 -0.59 7.98
CA PHE A 18 -7.46 0.35 7.39
C PHE A 18 -7.92 -0.04 5.98
N HIS A 19 -7.46 -1.16 5.41
CA HIS A 19 -7.78 -1.57 4.05
C HIS A 19 -9.29 -1.76 3.80
N TYR A 20 -10.03 -2.18 4.82
CA TYR A 20 -11.50 -2.33 4.78
C TYR A 20 -12.22 -1.29 5.65
N ALA A 21 -11.53 -0.23 6.07
CA ALA A 21 -12.15 0.80 6.88
C ALA A 21 -13.10 1.65 6.02
N ASN A 22 -14.34 1.81 6.48
CA ASN A 22 -15.32 2.68 5.83
C ASN A 22 -15.00 4.17 6.05
N ASN A 23 -14.32 4.49 7.16
CA ASN A 23 -13.87 5.84 7.47
C ASN A 23 -12.49 5.76 8.15
N PRO A 24 -11.42 5.60 7.36
CA PRO A 24 -10.09 5.36 7.90
C PRO A 24 -9.52 6.57 8.66
N GLU A 25 -10.00 7.79 8.38
CA GLU A 25 -9.64 8.98 9.17
C GLU A 25 -10.15 8.90 10.61
N GLU A 26 -11.43 8.57 10.80
CA GLU A 26 -12.02 8.45 12.13
C GLU A 26 -11.47 7.27 12.92
N ASP A 27 -11.22 6.14 12.25
CA ASP A 27 -10.59 4.99 12.88
C ASP A 27 -9.18 5.32 13.40
N LEU A 28 -8.39 6.05 12.62
CA LEU A 28 -7.05 6.47 13.02
C LEU A 28 -7.07 7.56 14.09
N LYS A 29 -8.00 8.51 14.04
CA LYS A 29 -8.22 9.50 15.12
C LYS A 29 -8.54 8.82 16.44
N ARG A 30 -9.47 7.86 16.42
CA ARG A 30 -9.87 7.08 17.61
C ARG A 30 -8.70 6.29 18.17
N LEU A 31 -7.90 5.65 17.31
CA LEU A 31 -6.70 4.93 17.73
C LEU A 31 -5.72 5.85 18.47
N LEU A 32 -5.42 7.01 17.90
CA LEU A 32 -4.48 7.97 18.48
C LEU A 32 -4.99 8.53 19.82
N TRP A 33 -6.29 8.84 19.90
CA TRP A 33 -6.90 9.24 21.16
C TRP A 33 -6.76 8.15 22.23
N ASN A 34 -7.06 6.90 21.91
CA ASN A 34 -6.93 5.79 22.85
C ASN A 34 -5.49 5.61 23.40
N VAL A 35 -4.48 6.02 22.63
CA VAL A 35 -3.06 5.98 23.03
C VAL A 35 -2.60 7.27 23.73
N GLY A 36 -3.51 8.24 23.92
CA GLY A 36 -3.26 9.49 24.65
C GLY A 36 -2.70 10.62 23.79
N PHE A 37 -2.87 10.55 22.48
CA PHE A 37 -2.56 11.67 21.58
C PHE A 37 -3.78 12.57 21.39
N THR A 38 -3.52 13.85 21.16
CA THR A 38 -4.52 14.80 20.67
C THR A 38 -4.26 15.06 19.20
N VAL A 39 -5.23 14.73 18.35
CA VAL A 39 -5.14 15.00 16.91
C VAL A 39 -5.36 16.49 16.64
N LYS A 40 -4.45 17.11 15.89
CA LYS A 40 -4.51 18.52 15.46
C LYS A 40 -5.09 18.64 14.06
N SER A 41 -4.70 17.74 13.16
CA SER A 41 -5.26 17.64 11.82
C SER A 41 -5.21 16.20 11.33
N CYS A 42 -6.18 15.85 10.48
CA CYS A 42 -6.25 14.59 9.76
C CYS A 42 -6.83 14.92 8.39
N ARG A 43 -6.19 14.46 7.31
CA ARG A 43 -6.67 14.63 5.95
C ARG A 43 -6.32 13.43 5.09
N THR A 44 -7.27 12.98 4.28
CA THR A 44 -7.00 12.05 3.19
C THR A 44 -6.59 12.83 1.95
N LYS A 45 -5.47 12.43 1.35
CA LYS A 45 -5.07 12.83 -0.01
C LYS A 45 -5.29 11.62 -0.91
N SER A 46 -6.21 11.73 -1.85
CA SER A 46 -6.64 10.62 -2.72
C SER A 46 -5.91 10.60 -4.07
N ASP A 47 -5.24 11.70 -4.41
CA ASP A 47 -4.71 11.96 -5.74
C ASP A 47 -3.18 12.08 -5.71
N ILE A 48 -2.53 11.27 -4.88
CA ILE A 48 -1.07 11.19 -4.89
C ILE A 48 -0.69 10.31 -6.06
N GLU A 49 -0.10 10.94 -7.05
CA GLU A 49 0.46 10.30 -8.23
C GLU A 49 1.88 9.83 -7.91
N CYS A 50 2.16 8.55 -8.13
CA CYS A 50 3.53 8.04 -8.21
C CYS A 50 3.72 7.32 -9.53
N GLU A 51 4.88 7.51 -10.13
CA GLU A 51 5.24 6.83 -11.38
C GLU A 51 5.19 5.30 -11.19
N THR A 52 4.48 4.62 -12.09
CA THR A 52 4.08 3.22 -11.95
C THR A 52 5.27 2.26 -11.88
N ASP A 53 6.40 2.64 -12.47
CA ASP A 53 7.66 1.91 -12.40
C ASP A 53 8.15 1.66 -10.97
N TYR A 54 7.72 2.48 -9.99
CA TYR A 54 8.08 2.29 -8.59
C TYR A 54 7.17 1.31 -7.84
N LEU A 55 5.93 1.10 -8.30
CA LEU A 55 4.94 0.38 -7.49
C LEU A 55 5.24 -1.12 -7.41
N LEU A 56 5.61 -1.76 -8.51
CA LEU A 56 5.95 -3.19 -8.48
C LEU A 56 7.21 -3.48 -7.64
N PRO A 57 8.34 -2.75 -7.80
CA PRO A 57 9.47 -2.84 -6.88
C PRO A 57 9.08 -2.57 -5.43
N PHE A 58 8.24 -1.57 -5.18
CA PHE A 58 7.76 -1.25 -3.83
C PHE A 58 6.92 -2.39 -3.22
N ILE A 59 6.02 -3.01 -3.99
CA ILE A 59 5.26 -4.19 -3.55
C ILE A 59 6.22 -5.33 -3.24
N LEU A 60 7.15 -5.64 -4.14
CA LEU A 60 8.07 -6.75 -3.95
C LEU A 60 8.99 -6.53 -2.74
N PHE A 61 9.46 -5.30 -2.52
CA PHE A 61 10.27 -4.92 -1.36
C PHE A 61 9.44 -4.87 -0.06
N GLY A 62 8.20 -4.42 -0.15
CA GLY A 62 7.25 -4.29 0.95
C GLY A 62 6.67 -5.61 1.46
N LEU A 63 7.09 -6.75 0.90
CA LEU A 63 6.72 -8.09 1.35
C LEU A 63 7.93 -8.78 2.02
N PRO A 64 8.29 -8.45 3.28
CA PRO A 64 9.43 -9.04 4.00
C PRO A 64 9.49 -10.57 3.97
N PHE A 65 8.34 -11.24 3.92
CA PHE A 65 8.25 -12.69 3.87
C PHE A 65 8.78 -13.31 2.58
N MET A 66 9.02 -12.53 1.52
CA MET A 66 9.66 -13.02 0.30
C MET A 66 11.03 -13.65 0.60
N ASN A 67 11.75 -13.13 1.61
CA ASN A 67 13.03 -13.67 2.06
C ASN A 67 12.89 -14.91 2.96
N GLU A 68 11.69 -15.18 3.48
CA GLU A 68 11.40 -16.37 4.31
C GLU A 68 10.98 -17.58 3.47
N LEU A 69 10.68 -17.37 2.18
CA LEU A 69 10.27 -18.43 1.25
C LEU A 69 11.49 -19.18 0.70
N PRO A 70 11.38 -20.50 0.44
CA PRO A 70 12.33 -21.21 -0.40
C PRO A 70 12.48 -20.52 -1.77
N LEU A 71 13.69 -20.51 -2.33
CA LEU A 71 14.03 -19.79 -3.55
C LEU A 71 13.02 -20.01 -4.70
N GLU A 72 12.70 -21.27 -5.01
CA GLU A 72 11.74 -21.60 -6.07
C GLU A 72 10.34 -21.02 -5.83
N GLN A 73 9.92 -20.89 -4.57
CA GLN A 73 8.61 -20.34 -4.20
C GLN A 73 8.61 -18.81 -4.24
N ALA A 74 9.72 -18.18 -3.85
CA ALA A 74 9.90 -16.73 -3.98
C ALA A 74 9.89 -16.31 -5.46
N GLU A 75 10.56 -17.08 -6.32
CA GLU A 75 10.57 -16.86 -7.78
C GLU A 75 9.17 -17.05 -8.39
N ASP A 76 8.46 -18.14 -8.06
CA ASP A 76 7.07 -18.37 -8.51
C ASP A 76 6.13 -17.24 -8.08
N LEU A 77 6.25 -16.77 -6.83
CA LEU A 77 5.43 -15.68 -6.33
C LEU A 77 5.76 -14.35 -7.02
N LYS A 78 7.05 -14.06 -7.23
CA LYS A 78 7.50 -12.87 -7.97
C LYS A 78 6.95 -12.86 -9.39
N GLU A 79 7.06 -13.97 -10.12
CA GLU A 79 6.52 -14.11 -11.48
C GLU A 79 5.01 -13.88 -11.52
N LYS A 80 4.26 -14.44 -10.55
CA LYS A 80 2.81 -14.26 -10.45
C LYS A 80 2.41 -12.82 -10.14
N LEU A 81 3.11 -12.17 -9.22
CA LEU A 81 2.87 -10.77 -8.86
C LEU A 81 3.15 -9.86 -10.06
N THR A 82 4.31 -10.02 -10.72
CA THR A 82 4.66 -9.29 -11.94
C THR A 82 3.63 -9.49 -13.05
N THR A 83 3.25 -10.74 -13.33
CA THR A 83 2.27 -11.05 -14.38
C THR A 83 0.92 -10.42 -14.09
N ARG A 84 0.47 -10.47 -12.83
CA ARG A 84 -0.81 -9.89 -12.42
C ARG A 84 -0.76 -8.36 -12.44
N PHE A 85 0.34 -7.77 -12.00
CA PHE A 85 0.58 -6.32 -12.04
C PHE A 85 0.54 -5.80 -13.47
N ASN A 86 1.34 -6.37 -14.37
CA ASN A 86 1.37 -5.99 -15.79
C ASN A 86 0.00 -6.17 -16.46
N ARG A 87 -0.79 -7.16 -16.03
CA ARG A 87 -2.17 -7.35 -16.54
C ARG A 87 -3.10 -6.25 -16.03
N MET A 88 -2.96 -5.81 -14.79
CA MET A 88 -3.75 -4.71 -14.21
C MET A 88 -3.39 -3.39 -14.88
N GLU A 89 -2.11 -3.09 -15.05
CA GLU A 89 -1.64 -1.93 -15.84
C GLU A 89 -2.24 -1.93 -17.25
N LYS A 90 -2.13 -3.05 -17.98
CA LYS A 90 -2.73 -3.18 -19.32
C LYS A 90 -4.24 -2.97 -19.34
N MET A 91 -4.94 -3.17 -18.22
CA MET A 91 -6.36 -2.87 -18.10
C MET A 91 -6.65 -1.39 -17.81
N ILE A 92 -5.72 -0.69 -17.18
CA ILE A 92 -5.76 0.76 -16.95
C ILE A 92 -5.40 1.51 -18.25
N ASN A 93 -4.45 0.99 -19.04
CA ASN A 93 -3.93 1.53 -20.30
C ASN A 93 -4.88 1.38 -21.50
N ARG A 94 -6.18 1.61 -21.33
CA ARG A 94 -7.15 1.66 -22.44
C ARG A 94 -7.05 2.95 -23.28
N GLN A 95 -5.89 3.60 -23.34
CA GLN A 95 -5.65 4.63 -24.33
C GLN A 95 -5.01 3.99 -25.56
N ASN A 96 -5.48 4.41 -26.74
CA ASN A 96 -5.06 3.84 -28.01
C ASN A 96 -3.57 4.21 -28.20
N PRO A 97 -2.65 3.26 -28.43
CA PRO A 97 -1.24 3.58 -28.68
C PRO A 97 -1.02 4.35 -29.99
N ASN A 98 -2.07 4.56 -30.79
CA ASN A 98 -2.08 5.47 -31.94
C ASN A 98 -2.60 6.87 -31.62
N ASP A 99 -2.89 7.17 -30.35
CA ASP A 99 -3.30 8.49 -29.90
C ASP A 99 -2.06 9.42 -29.91
N PRO A 100 -2.08 10.56 -30.60
CA PRO A 100 -0.98 11.52 -30.60
C PRO A 100 -0.71 12.13 -29.22
N ASP A 101 -1.66 12.05 -28.28
CA ASP A 101 -1.51 12.48 -26.88
C ASP A 101 -1.16 11.30 -25.94
N TYR A 102 -0.72 10.16 -26.49
CA TYR A 102 -0.25 9.02 -25.71
C TYR A 102 1.03 9.39 -24.94
N GLU A 103 0.91 9.55 -23.62
CA GLU A 103 2.06 9.59 -22.72
C GLU A 103 2.33 8.18 -22.17
N GLU A 104 3.59 7.73 -22.26
CA GLU A 104 4.07 6.46 -21.72
C GLU A 104 4.18 6.49 -20.18
N TYR A 105 3.97 7.66 -19.55
CA TYR A 105 4.00 7.81 -18.10
C TYR A 105 2.66 7.40 -17.49
N HIS A 106 2.69 6.31 -16.75
CA HIS A 106 1.58 5.87 -15.92
C HIS A 106 1.80 6.32 -14.48
N PHE A 107 0.74 6.88 -13.90
CA PHE A 107 0.71 7.26 -12.49
C PHE A 107 -0.27 6.36 -11.75
N ASP A 108 0.21 5.72 -10.70
CA ASP A 108 -0.63 5.07 -9.71
C ASP A 108 -1.21 6.11 -8.76
N LEU A 109 -2.52 6.00 -8.49
CA LEU A 109 -3.22 6.87 -7.55
C LEU A 109 -3.25 6.24 -6.16
N TYR A 110 -2.72 6.96 -5.17
CA TYR A 110 -2.73 6.53 -3.78
C TYR A 110 -3.60 7.42 -2.91
N GLY A 111 -4.39 6.75 -2.07
CA GLY A 111 -4.99 7.33 -0.87
C GLY A 111 -4.01 7.28 0.29
N ILE A 112 -3.50 8.44 0.72
CA ILE A 112 -2.70 8.58 1.95
C ILE A 112 -3.47 9.40 2.96
N ILE A 113 -3.47 8.94 4.21
CA ILE A 113 -4.02 9.68 5.34
C ILE A 113 -2.86 10.33 6.08
N GLU A 114 -2.81 11.65 6.03
CA GLU A 114 -1.85 12.46 6.76
C GLU A 114 -2.45 12.90 8.09
N ILE A 115 -1.77 12.60 9.20
CA ILE A 115 -2.16 13.04 10.53
C ILE A 115 -1.05 13.84 11.20
N HIS A 116 -1.45 14.94 11.81
CA HIS A 116 -0.67 15.66 12.80
C HIS A 116 -1.30 15.49 14.18
N ALA A 117 -0.57 14.90 15.11
CA ALA A 117 -1.03 14.67 16.48
C ALA A 117 0.07 15.00 17.50
N CYS A 118 -0.33 15.46 18.68
CA CYS A 118 0.58 15.81 19.76
C CYS A 118 0.30 14.92 20.97
N LYS A 119 1.35 14.39 21.59
CA LYS A 119 1.23 13.75 22.91
C LYS A 119 1.37 14.84 23.98
N PRO A 120 0.46 14.95 24.95
CA PRO A 120 0.64 15.87 26.07
C PRO A 120 1.95 15.54 26.78
N SER A 121 2.88 16.50 26.81
CA SER A 121 4.05 16.41 27.67
C SER A 121 3.57 16.69 29.09
N HIS A 122 3.31 15.65 29.89
CA HIS A 122 3.19 15.83 31.34
C HIS A 122 4.57 16.19 31.90
N ILE A 123 5.02 17.42 31.70
CA ILE A 123 6.01 18.01 32.60
C ILE A 123 5.20 18.47 33.81
N ILE A 124 5.09 17.59 34.79
CA ILE A 124 4.70 17.98 36.14
C ILE A 124 5.90 18.78 36.66
N TYR A 125 5.77 20.11 36.73
CA TYR A 125 6.67 20.89 37.56
C TYR A 125 6.33 20.51 39.01
N VAL A 126 7.20 19.69 39.62
CA VAL A 126 7.21 19.43 41.06
C VAL A 126 8.02 20.54 41.72
#